data_AF-N2AP20-F1
#
_entry.id   AF-N2AP20-F1
#
_cell.length_a   1.000
_cell.length_b   1.000
_cell.length_c   1.000
_cell.angle_alpha   90.00
_cell.angle_beta   90.00
_cell.angle_gamma   90.00
#
_symmetry.space_group_name_H-M   'P 1'
#
loop_
_entity.id
_entity.type
_entity.pdbx_description
1 polymer ?
#
loop_
_entity_poly.entity_id
_entity_poly.type
_entity_poly.pdbx_seq_one_letter_code
_entity_poly.pdbx_strand_id
1 'polypeptide(L)'
;MKHRGEPISLFGKFKSIQSAMMASFSALVVLAGLSFLVIAVNYTNKAIYENSIHYTTQIIRQVNRDVDAYIDYMENISSVIAKSSDVSRYLFDENQTAEQYAEEKERILTQFRTIMESRSDIYNIAIVADNGKYIVNSGKEKLTEYIDIKNLDWYRETMKASGGIAISSSHVQNAIRSSYQWVITLSRALVNNQTGEKEGLFLSI
;
A
#
# COMPACT_ATOMS: atom_id res chain seq x y z
N MET A 1 58.32 -14.22 51.79
CA MET A 1 57.45 -15.28 52.35
C MET A 1 56.32 -15.54 51.36
N LYS A 2 56.18 -16.79 50.89
CA LYS A 2 55.31 -17.18 49.77
C LYS A 2 54.03 -17.80 50.33
N HIS A 3 52.90 -17.08 50.28
CA HIS A 3 51.59 -17.66 50.61
C HIS A 3 51.19 -18.64 49.51
N ARG A 4 51.18 -19.93 49.85
CA ARG A 4 50.75 -21.03 48.99
C ARG A 4 49.25 -21.23 49.26
N GLY A 5 48.39 -20.91 48.30
CA GLY A 5 46.95 -21.15 48.41
C GLY A 5 46.68 -22.65 48.55
N GLU A 6 45.93 -23.03 49.58
CA GLU A 6 45.52 -24.42 49.81
C GLU A 6 44.59 -24.89 48.68
N PRO A 7 44.75 -26.13 48.18
CA PRO A 7 43.82 -26.70 47.21
C PRO A 7 42.48 -26.94 47.90
N ILE A 8 41.42 -26.32 47.40
CA ILE A 8 40.04 -26.54 47.86
C ILE A 8 39.66 -27.99 47.50
N SER A 9 39.88 -28.92 48.43
CA SER A 9 39.44 -30.31 48.29
C SER A 9 37.93 -30.40 48.54
N LEU A 10 37.15 -30.47 47.47
CA LEU A 10 35.69 -30.66 47.53
C LEU A 10 35.30 -32.00 48.19
N PHE A 11 36.19 -32.99 48.18
CA PHE A 11 35.93 -34.33 48.72
C PHE A 11 36.11 -34.45 50.24
N GLY A 12 36.86 -33.53 50.88
CA GLY A 12 37.14 -33.59 52.33
C GLY A 12 35.95 -33.26 53.25
N LYS A 13 34.81 -32.83 52.69
CA LYS A 13 33.61 -32.44 53.46
C LYS A 13 32.54 -33.52 53.58
N PHE A 14 32.71 -34.67 52.92
CA PHE A 14 31.70 -35.73 52.89
C PHE A 14 31.97 -36.79 53.96
N LYS A 15 30.96 -37.13 54.77
CA LYS A 15 31.07 -38.10 55.88
C LYS A 15 31.16 -39.56 55.41
N SER A 16 30.81 -39.86 54.16
CA SER A 16 30.82 -41.22 53.58
C SER A 16 31.09 -41.19 52.07
N ILE A 17 31.76 -42.21 51.55
CA ILE A 17 32.03 -42.42 50.12
C ILE A 17 30.73 -42.40 49.30
N GLN A 18 29.65 -43.01 49.82
CA GLN A 18 28.34 -43.03 49.17
C GLN A 18 27.78 -41.62 48.95
N SER A 19 27.93 -40.73 49.95
CA SER A 19 27.46 -39.34 49.84
C SER A 19 28.27 -38.53 48.83
N ALA A 20 29.57 -38.78 48.74
CA ALA A 20 30.43 -38.15 47.73
C ALA A 20 30.07 -38.64 46.30
N MET A 21 29.76 -39.94 46.14
CA MET A 21 29.30 -40.51 44.87
C MET A 21 27.95 -39.93 44.44
N MET A 22 26.97 -39.85 45.36
CA MET A 22 25.66 -39.26 45.07
C MET A 22 25.78 -37.78 44.69
N ALA A 23 26.57 -36.99 45.43
CA ALA A 23 26.79 -35.59 45.11
C ALA A 23 27.46 -35.39 43.73
N SER A 24 28.45 -36.22 43.41
CA SER A 24 29.13 -36.17 42.11
C SER A 24 28.19 -36.54 40.96
N PHE A 25 27.35 -37.57 41.15
CA PHE A 25 26.36 -37.98 40.17
C PHE A 25 25.30 -36.88 39.94
N SER A 26 24.76 -36.28 41.01
CA SER A 26 23.82 -35.17 40.89
C SER A 26 24.43 -33.96 40.19
N ALA A 27 25.70 -33.62 40.51
CA ALA A 27 26.41 -32.54 39.84
C ALA A 27 26.55 -32.80 38.33
N LEU A 28 26.88 -34.03 37.93
CA LEU A 28 26.98 -34.43 36.54
C LEU A 28 25.63 -34.29 35.81
N VAL A 29 24.54 -34.76 36.42
CA VAL A 29 23.19 -34.64 35.85
C VAL A 29 22.79 -33.18 35.64
N VAL A 30 23.07 -32.31 36.62
CA VAL A 30 22.78 -30.88 36.51
C VAL A 30 23.61 -30.24 35.40
N LEU A 31 24.91 -30.55 35.30
CA LEU A 31 25.77 -30.03 34.24
C LEU A 31 25.30 -30.48 32.85
N ALA A 32 24.91 -31.75 32.71
CA ALA A 32 24.35 -32.27 31.48
C ALA A 32 23.06 -31.50 31.09
N GLY A 33 22.13 -31.32 32.04
CA GLY A 33 20.89 -30.57 31.80
C GLY A 33 21.12 -29.10 31.42
N LEU A 34 22.06 -28.42 32.09
CA LEU A 34 22.44 -27.05 31.76
C LEU A 34 23.07 -26.95 30.36
N SER A 35 23.94 -27.89 29.99
CA SER A 35 24.54 -27.93 28.65
C SER A 35 23.48 -28.11 27.57
N PHE A 36 22.52 -29.00 27.80
CA PHE A 36 21.40 -29.24 26.89
C PHE A 36 20.52 -27.99 26.76
N LEU A 37 20.22 -27.33 27.88
CA LEU A 37 19.42 -26.10 27.88
C LEU A 37 20.09 -24.99 27.06
N VAL A 38 21.39 -24.78 27.22
CA VAL A 38 22.14 -23.77 26.46
C VAL A 38 22.10 -24.08 24.95
N ILE A 39 22.31 -25.33 24.57
CA ILE A 39 22.24 -25.76 23.16
C ILE A 39 20.83 -25.54 22.61
N ALA A 40 19.81 -25.99 23.35
CA ALA A 40 18.41 -25.86 22.95
C ALA A 40 18.02 -24.38 22.77
N VAL A 41 18.33 -23.52 23.75
CA VAL A 41 18.03 -22.08 23.66
C VAL A 41 18.76 -21.43 22.48
N ASN A 42 20.04 -21.74 22.26
CA ASN A 42 20.79 -21.16 21.15
C ASN A 42 20.22 -21.61 19.79
N TYR A 43 19.88 -22.89 19.64
CA TYR A 43 19.26 -23.43 18.44
C TYR A 43 17.88 -22.81 18.20
N THR A 44 17.04 -22.76 19.24
CA THR A 44 15.70 -22.19 19.19
C THR A 44 15.74 -20.69 18.86
N ASN A 45 16.65 -19.92 19.47
CA ASN A 45 16.79 -18.49 19.18
C ASN A 45 17.16 -18.25 17.71
N LYS A 46 18.12 -19.01 17.17
CA LYS A 46 18.51 -18.91 15.77
C LYS A 46 17.36 -19.28 14.83
N ALA A 47 16.68 -20.40 15.10
CA ALA A 47 15.56 -20.86 14.30
C ALA A 47 14.40 -19.86 14.32
N ILE A 48 14.06 -19.29 15.49
CA ILE A 48 13.01 -18.28 15.60
C ILE A 48 13.41 -17.02 14.82
N TYR A 49 14.65 -16.54 14.97
CA TYR A 49 15.11 -15.35 14.27
C TYR A 49 15.07 -15.52 12.75
N GLU A 50 15.63 -16.61 12.22
CA GLU A 50 15.62 -16.90 10.78
C GLU A 50 14.19 -17.07 10.25
N ASN A 51 13.32 -17.75 11.00
CA ASN A 51 11.91 -17.88 10.65
C ASN A 51 11.21 -16.52 10.62
N SER A 52 11.42 -15.66 11.62
CA SER A 52 10.83 -14.31 11.65
C SER A 52 11.27 -13.49 10.43
N ILE A 53 12.55 -13.49 10.08
CA ILE A 53 13.04 -12.80 8.88
C ILE A 53 12.39 -13.36 7.62
N HIS A 54 12.31 -14.69 7.50
CA HIS A 54 11.65 -15.33 6.36
C HIS A 54 10.17 -14.92 6.26
N TYR A 55 9.39 -15.06 7.34
CA TYR A 55 7.97 -14.69 7.36
C TYR A 55 7.74 -13.22 7.04
N THR A 56 8.47 -12.31 7.67
CA THR A 56 8.35 -10.87 7.39
C THR A 56 8.69 -10.56 5.94
N THR A 57 9.72 -11.21 5.37
CA THR A 57 10.07 -11.05 3.96
C THR A 57 8.94 -11.52 3.04
N GLN A 58 8.28 -12.65 3.35
CA GLN A 58 7.14 -13.12 2.56
C GLN A 58 5.95 -12.17 2.66
N ILE A 59 5.67 -11.62 3.84
CA ILE A 59 4.61 -10.62 4.03
C ILE A 59 4.90 -9.38 3.19
N ILE A 60 6.12 -8.85 3.20
CA ILE A 60 6.51 -7.69 2.39
C ILE A 60 6.32 -7.98 0.89
N ARG A 61 6.74 -9.17 0.42
CA ARG A 61 6.53 -9.58 -0.98
C ARG A 61 5.05 -9.70 -1.34
N GLN A 62 4.21 -10.17 -0.40
CA GLN A 62 2.77 -10.24 -0.62
C GLN A 62 2.18 -8.84 -0.73
N VAL A 63 2.49 -7.94 0.20
CA VAL A 63 2.03 -6.55 0.16
C VAL A 63 2.45 -5.87 -1.14
N ASN A 64 3.70 -6.03 -1.59
CA ASN A 64 4.13 -5.46 -2.87
C ASN A 64 3.31 -6.00 -4.05
N ARG A 65 3.06 -7.31 -4.12
CA ARG A 65 2.21 -7.90 -5.16
C ARG A 65 0.78 -7.38 -5.11
N ASP A 66 0.22 -7.20 -3.92
CA ASP A 66 -1.13 -6.69 -3.74
C ASP A 66 -1.23 -5.22 -4.20
N VAL A 67 -0.20 -4.41 -3.91
CA VAL A 67 -0.07 -3.03 -4.39
C VAL A 67 0.08 -2.97 -5.91
N ASP A 68 0.97 -3.79 -6.48
CA ASP A 68 1.18 -3.86 -7.94
C ASP A 68 -0.13 -4.24 -8.65
N ALA A 69 -0.83 -5.27 -8.16
CA ALA A 69 -2.12 -5.69 -8.71
C ALA A 69 -3.20 -4.60 -8.61
N TYR A 70 -3.21 -3.83 -7.53
CA TYR A 70 -4.11 -2.69 -7.38
C TYR A 70 -3.79 -1.58 -8.40
N ILE A 71 -2.50 -1.24 -8.57
CA ILE A 71 -2.04 -0.24 -9.54
C ILE A 71 -2.40 -0.67 -10.96
N ASP A 72 -2.08 -1.91 -11.36
CA ASP A 72 -2.40 -2.46 -12.69
C ASP A 72 -3.90 -2.34 -12.98
N TYR A 73 -4.75 -2.63 -11.99
CA TYR A 73 -6.19 -2.50 -12.15
C TYR A 73 -6.64 -1.03 -12.31
N MET A 74 -6.10 -0.10 -11.52
CA MET A 74 -6.38 1.33 -11.66
C MET A 74 -5.89 1.88 -13.00
N GLU A 75 -4.75 1.39 -13.50
CA GLU A 75 -4.26 1.71 -14.84
C GLU A 75 -5.22 1.20 -15.93
N ASN A 76 -5.77 -0.01 -15.77
CA ASN A 76 -6.76 -0.55 -16.69
C ASN A 76 -8.06 0.28 -16.70
N ILE A 77 -8.62 0.62 -15.53
CA ILE A 77 -9.78 1.53 -15.46
C ILE A 77 -9.49 2.84 -16.14
N SER A 78 -8.38 3.50 -15.75
CA SER A 78 -8.05 4.81 -16.30
C SER A 78 -7.83 4.73 -17.81
N SER A 79 -7.29 3.63 -18.33
CA SER A 79 -7.21 3.42 -19.78
C SER A 79 -8.57 3.26 -20.45
N VAL A 80 -9.54 2.59 -19.83
CA VAL A 80 -10.89 2.43 -20.38
C VAL A 80 -11.58 3.80 -20.45
N ILE A 81 -11.51 4.58 -19.38
CA ILE A 81 -12.09 5.93 -19.33
C ILE A 81 -11.40 6.87 -20.31
N ALA A 82 -10.06 6.86 -20.38
CA ALA A 82 -9.31 7.73 -21.29
C ALA A 82 -9.54 7.42 -22.77
N LYS A 83 -9.86 6.17 -23.12
CA LYS A 83 -10.18 5.75 -24.49
C LYS A 83 -11.68 5.85 -24.82
N SER A 84 -12.51 6.24 -23.86
CA SER A 84 -13.96 6.35 -24.05
C SER A 84 -14.31 7.52 -24.97
N SER A 85 -15.02 7.23 -26.06
CA SER A 85 -15.53 8.27 -26.95
C SER A 85 -16.56 9.16 -26.27
N ASP A 86 -17.36 8.60 -25.35
CA ASP A 86 -18.34 9.38 -24.59
C ASP A 86 -17.63 10.44 -23.73
N VAL A 87 -16.52 10.06 -23.06
CA VAL A 87 -15.72 11.00 -22.25
C VAL A 87 -15.12 12.10 -23.11
N SER A 88 -14.51 11.73 -24.24
CA SER A 88 -13.91 12.70 -25.15
C SER A 88 -14.94 13.68 -25.71
N ARG A 89 -16.12 13.20 -26.12
CA ARG A 89 -17.16 14.06 -26.69
C ARG A 89 -17.78 14.97 -25.64
N TYR A 90 -18.16 14.42 -24.49
CA TYR A 90 -18.68 15.18 -23.36
C TYR A 90 -17.76 16.35 -22.95
N LEU A 91 -16.46 16.07 -22.83
CA LEU A 91 -15.48 17.08 -22.40
C LEU A 91 -15.12 18.06 -23.51
N PHE A 92 -14.92 17.61 -24.75
CA PHE A 92 -14.21 18.40 -25.76
C PHE A 92 -15.01 18.71 -27.02
N ASP A 93 -16.17 18.08 -27.25
CA ASP A 93 -17.03 18.43 -28.38
C ASP A 93 -17.96 19.60 -28.02
N GLU A 94 -17.86 20.68 -28.79
CA GLU A 94 -18.67 21.89 -28.62
C GLU A 94 -19.90 21.92 -29.56
N ASN A 95 -19.97 21.02 -30.54
CA ASN A 95 -21.01 21.02 -31.58
C ASN A 95 -22.17 20.06 -31.29
N GLN A 96 -22.28 19.57 -30.05
CA GLN A 96 -23.26 18.57 -29.66
C GLN A 96 -24.66 19.17 -29.46
N THR A 97 -25.69 18.40 -29.77
CA THR A 97 -27.04 18.75 -29.31
C THR A 97 -27.14 18.54 -27.80
N ALA A 98 -28.09 19.24 -27.16
CA ALA A 98 -28.35 19.06 -25.73
C ALA A 98 -28.71 17.61 -25.37
N GLU A 99 -29.37 16.89 -26.27
CA GLU A 99 -29.73 15.48 -26.12
C GLU A 99 -28.50 14.58 -26.15
N GLN A 100 -27.61 14.74 -27.14
CA GLN A 100 -26.36 13.98 -27.23
C GLN A 100 -25.48 14.18 -26.00
N TYR A 101 -25.35 15.43 -25.56
CA TYR A 101 -24.58 15.78 -24.36
C TYR A 101 -25.14 15.09 -23.10
N ALA A 102 -26.46 15.05 -22.95
CA ALA A 102 -27.12 14.41 -21.82
C ALA A 102 -26.96 12.88 -21.86
N GLU A 103 -27.10 12.26 -23.03
CA GLU A 103 -26.92 10.81 -23.19
C GLU A 103 -25.49 10.35 -22.91
N GLU A 104 -24.49 11.08 -23.41
CA GLU A 104 -23.08 10.78 -23.15
C GLU A 104 -22.75 10.91 -21.67
N LYS A 105 -23.24 11.97 -21.03
CA LYS A 105 -23.12 12.13 -19.58
C LYS A 105 -23.70 10.94 -18.83
N GLU A 106 -24.90 10.47 -19.19
CA GLU A 106 -25.55 9.33 -18.53
C GLU A 106 -24.77 8.02 -18.74
N ARG A 107 -24.19 7.81 -19.93
CA ARG A 107 -23.31 6.66 -20.20
C ARG A 107 -22.04 6.70 -19.35
N ILE A 108 -21.40 7.87 -19.20
CA ILE A 108 -20.23 8.03 -18.32
C ILE A 108 -20.60 7.77 -16.86
N LEU A 109 -21.72 8.33 -16.39
CA LEU A 109 -22.20 8.11 -15.02
C LEU A 109 -22.51 6.64 -14.74
N THR A 110 -23.09 5.94 -15.71
CA THR A 110 -23.32 4.48 -15.60
C THR A 110 -21.99 3.73 -15.48
N GLN A 111 -20.98 4.07 -16.30
CA GLN A 111 -19.65 3.48 -16.21
C GLN A 111 -19.00 3.74 -14.84
N PHE A 112 -19.04 4.99 -14.34
CA PHE A 112 -18.51 5.33 -13.02
C PHE A 112 -19.18 4.54 -11.91
N ARG A 113 -20.52 4.44 -11.94
CA ARG A 113 -21.27 3.64 -10.98
C ARG A 113 -20.86 2.17 -11.03
N THR A 114 -20.77 1.56 -12.21
CA THR A 114 -20.33 0.16 -12.34
C THR A 114 -18.94 -0.05 -11.77
N ILE A 115 -18.00 0.87 -12.02
CA ILE A 115 -16.65 0.80 -11.46
C ILE A 115 -16.73 0.87 -9.92
N MET A 116 -17.38 1.88 -9.36
CA MET A 116 -17.47 2.07 -7.90
C MET A 116 -18.25 0.95 -7.20
N GLU A 117 -19.29 0.40 -7.83
CA GLU A 117 -20.03 -0.77 -7.29
C GLU A 117 -19.18 -2.05 -7.33
N SER A 118 -18.33 -2.20 -8.34
CA SER A 118 -17.40 -3.34 -8.43
C SER A 118 -16.21 -3.22 -7.47
N ARG A 119 -15.96 -2.03 -6.92
CA ARG A 119 -14.75 -1.67 -6.18
C ARG A 119 -15.06 -0.76 -5.00
N SER A 120 -15.33 -1.37 -3.85
CA SER A 120 -15.58 -0.65 -2.60
C SER A 120 -14.35 0.09 -2.04
N ASP A 121 -13.17 -0.16 -2.61
CA ASP A 121 -11.89 0.48 -2.29
C ASP A 121 -11.63 1.78 -3.07
N ILE A 122 -12.50 2.13 -4.02
CA ILE A 122 -12.48 3.43 -4.69
C ILE A 122 -13.43 4.38 -3.96
N TYR A 123 -12.89 5.44 -3.36
CA TYR A 123 -13.67 6.46 -2.68
C TYR A 123 -14.30 7.44 -3.67
N ASN A 124 -13.53 7.90 -4.66
CA ASN A 124 -14.03 8.83 -5.66
C ASN A 124 -13.44 8.60 -7.04
N ILE A 125 -14.23 8.89 -8.08
CA ILE A 125 -13.79 8.95 -9.47
C ILE A 125 -14.21 10.29 -10.06
N ALA A 126 -13.34 10.92 -10.82
CA ALA A 126 -13.72 12.10 -11.58
C ALA A 126 -13.02 12.21 -12.94
N ILE A 127 -13.66 12.96 -13.83
CA ILE A 127 -13.04 13.55 -15.02
C ILE A 127 -13.20 15.05 -14.95
N VAL A 128 -12.13 15.78 -15.29
CA VAL A 128 -12.08 17.24 -15.25
C VAL A 128 -11.36 17.71 -16.52
N ALA A 129 -11.95 18.66 -17.24
CA ALA A 129 -11.33 19.32 -18.39
C ALA A 129 -10.96 20.77 -18.07
N ASP A 130 -10.00 21.31 -18.82
CA ASP A 130 -9.50 22.66 -18.65
C ASP A 130 -10.54 23.75 -18.95
N ASN A 131 -11.55 23.42 -19.75
CA ASN A 131 -12.71 24.26 -20.04
C ASN A 131 -13.74 24.31 -18.88
N GLY A 132 -13.46 23.67 -17.75
CA GLY A 132 -14.31 23.67 -16.56
C GLY A 132 -15.41 22.61 -16.56
N LYS A 133 -15.56 21.80 -17.61
CA LYS A 133 -16.46 20.64 -17.60
C LYS A 133 -15.88 19.55 -16.69
N TYR A 134 -16.74 18.94 -15.88
CA TYR A 134 -16.35 17.83 -15.02
C TYR A 134 -17.53 16.90 -14.69
N ILE A 135 -17.19 15.66 -14.32
CA ILE A 135 -18.12 14.71 -13.70
C ILE A 135 -17.39 14.08 -12.51
N VAL A 136 -18.09 13.93 -11.38
CA VAL A 136 -17.57 13.28 -10.17
C VAL A 136 -18.57 12.21 -9.74
N ASN A 137 -18.10 11.01 -9.42
CA ASN A 137 -18.87 9.88 -8.86
C ASN A 137 -20.22 9.68 -9.58
N SER A 138 -21.34 9.90 -8.88
CA SER A 138 -22.71 9.74 -9.37
C SER A 138 -23.25 10.99 -10.09
N GLY A 139 -22.43 12.03 -10.21
CA GLY A 139 -22.79 13.33 -10.79
C GLY A 139 -23.44 14.30 -9.79
N LYS A 140 -23.63 13.89 -8.53
CA LYS A 140 -24.22 14.73 -7.46
C LYS A 140 -23.14 15.47 -6.67
N GLU A 141 -21.98 14.84 -6.56
CA GLU A 141 -20.80 15.37 -5.89
C GLU A 141 -20.18 16.49 -6.73
N LYS A 142 -19.51 17.42 -6.04
CA LYS A 142 -18.87 18.57 -6.66
C LYS A 142 -17.39 18.64 -6.27
N LEU A 143 -16.61 19.23 -7.15
CA LEU A 143 -15.25 19.66 -6.82
C LEU A 143 -15.28 20.70 -5.71
N THR A 144 -14.22 20.76 -4.92
CA THR A 144 -14.09 21.75 -3.85
C THR A 144 -13.81 23.14 -4.44
N GLU A 145 -14.71 24.09 -4.20
CA GLU A 145 -14.74 25.41 -4.86
C GLU A 145 -13.47 26.26 -4.65
N TYR A 146 -12.79 26.11 -3.51
CA TYR A 146 -11.60 26.88 -3.15
C TYR A 146 -10.28 26.15 -3.44
N ILE A 147 -10.35 24.96 -4.05
CA ILE A 147 -9.16 24.18 -4.42
C ILE A 147 -9.04 24.18 -5.93
N ASP A 148 -7.96 24.79 -6.42
CA ASP A 148 -7.56 24.66 -7.81
C ASP A 148 -6.82 23.32 -7.99
N ILE A 149 -7.51 22.37 -8.62
CA ILE A 149 -6.99 21.03 -8.90
C ILE A 149 -5.69 21.08 -9.69
N LYS A 150 -5.48 22.11 -10.53
CA LYS A 150 -4.28 22.22 -11.36
C LYS A 150 -3.01 22.45 -10.52
N ASN A 151 -3.16 22.95 -9.29
CA ASN A 151 -2.05 23.16 -8.38
C ASN A 151 -1.67 21.91 -7.57
N LEU A 152 -2.54 20.90 -7.52
CA LEU A 152 -2.29 19.66 -6.79
C LEU A 152 -1.14 18.87 -7.44
N ASP A 153 -0.28 18.28 -6.60
CA ASP A 153 0.95 17.64 -7.06
C ASP A 153 0.67 16.53 -8.09
N TRP A 154 -0.29 15.65 -7.82
CA TRP A 154 -0.67 14.57 -8.73
C TRP A 154 -1.18 15.08 -10.09
N TYR A 155 -1.87 16.22 -10.14
CA TYR A 155 -2.30 16.82 -11.41
C TYR A 155 -1.07 17.25 -12.22
N ARG A 156 -0.16 18.02 -11.60
CA ARG A 156 1.04 18.52 -12.29
C ARG A 156 1.96 17.39 -12.72
N GLU A 157 2.11 16.37 -11.89
CA GLU A 157 2.91 15.19 -12.20
C GLU A 157 2.36 14.44 -13.41
N THR A 158 1.03 14.29 -13.49
CA THR A 158 0.37 13.63 -14.63
C THR A 158 0.58 14.39 -15.93
N MET A 159 0.45 15.72 -15.89
CA MET A 159 0.65 16.55 -17.09
C MET A 159 2.11 16.51 -17.58
N LYS A 160 3.07 16.42 -16.66
CA LYS A 160 4.51 16.29 -16.98
C LYS A 160 4.92 14.87 -17.38
N ALA A 161 4.20 13.85 -16.93
CA ALA A 161 4.53 12.45 -17.23
C ALA A 161 4.44 12.17 -18.73
N SER A 162 5.47 11.53 -19.29
CA SER A 162 5.52 11.15 -20.71
C SER A 162 4.37 10.22 -21.09
N GLY A 163 4.02 9.26 -20.23
CA GLY A 163 2.87 8.36 -20.38
C GLY A 163 1.52 8.99 -19.98
N GLY A 164 1.51 10.22 -19.45
CA GLY A 164 0.31 10.90 -18.99
C GLY A 164 -0.39 10.19 -17.83
N ILE A 165 0.35 9.47 -16.97
CA ILE A 165 -0.16 8.80 -15.77
C ILE A 165 0.74 9.20 -14.61
N ALA A 166 0.14 9.46 -13.44
CA ALA A 166 0.86 9.60 -12.18
C ALA A 166 0.10 8.91 -11.05
N ILE A 167 0.85 8.52 -10.02
CA ILE A 167 0.32 7.91 -8.79
C ILE A 167 0.91 8.71 -7.64
N SER A 168 0.05 9.26 -6.79
CA SER A 168 0.51 10.02 -5.64
C SER A 168 0.96 9.13 -4.49
N SER A 169 1.76 9.69 -3.61
CA SER A 169 1.89 9.15 -2.25
C SER A 169 0.59 9.37 -1.47
N SER A 170 0.44 8.66 -0.34
CA SER A 170 -0.71 8.84 0.54
C SER A 170 -0.86 10.31 0.97
N HIS A 171 -2.05 10.86 0.79
CA HIS A 171 -2.38 12.24 1.14
C HIS A 171 -3.85 12.36 1.54
N VAL A 172 -4.22 13.51 2.10
CA VAL A 172 -5.63 13.79 2.43
C VAL A 172 -6.36 14.25 1.17
N GLN A 173 -7.44 13.55 0.83
CA GLN A 173 -8.34 13.91 -0.24
C GLN A 173 -9.02 15.25 0.06
N ASN A 174 -8.85 16.22 -0.83
CA ASN A 174 -9.50 17.53 -0.70
C ASN A 174 -10.10 18.06 -2.01
N ALA A 175 -9.80 17.46 -3.17
CA ALA A 175 -10.25 17.93 -4.48
C ALA A 175 -11.76 17.83 -4.73
N ILE A 176 -12.42 16.88 -4.07
CA ILE A 176 -13.86 16.58 -4.14
C ILE A 176 -14.46 16.84 -2.77
N ARG A 177 -15.66 17.42 -2.75
CA ARG A 177 -16.40 17.75 -1.53
C ARG A 177 -16.99 16.47 -0.91
N SER A 178 -16.13 15.65 -0.31
CA SER A 178 -16.47 14.42 0.44
C SER A 178 -15.82 14.42 1.83
N SER A 179 -15.98 13.33 2.59
CA SER A 179 -15.21 13.15 3.83
C SER A 179 -13.71 13.15 3.52
N TYR A 180 -12.91 13.96 4.22
CA TYR A 180 -11.45 14.03 4.08
C TYR A 180 -10.80 12.69 4.48
N GLN A 181 -10.65 11.79 3.52
CA GLN A 181 -10.02 10.48 3.72
C GLN A 181 -8.53 10.54 3.34
N TRP A 182 -7.74 9.67 3.96
CA TRP A 182 -6.38 9.38 3.50
C TRP A 182 -6.44 8.41 2.32
N VAL A 183 -5.85 8.81 1.21
CA VAL A 183 -6.04 8.17 -0.10
C VAL A 183 -4.74 8.11 -0.88
N ILE A 184 -4.70 7.23 -1.87
CA ILE A 184 -3.74 7.25 -2.97
C ILE A 184 -4.53 7.65 -4.21
N THR A 185 -4.01 8.58 -5.01
CA THR A 185 -4.68 9.02 -6.23
C THR A 185 -3.90 8.53 -7.43
N LEU A 186 -4.58 7.76 -8.28
CA LEU A 186 -4.13 7.54 -9.65
C LEU A 186 -4.78 8.60 -10.54
N SER A 187 -3.97 9.29 -11.32
CA SER A 187 -4.43 10.28 -12.27
C SER A 187 -3.86 10.01 -13.66
N ARG A 188 -4.70 10.25 -14.68
CA ARG A 188 -4.35 10.04 -16.09
C ARG A 188 -4.80 11.24 -16.92
N ALA A 189 -3.94 11.75 -17.78
CA ALA A 189 -4.26 12.80 -18.72
C ALA A 189 -5.29 12.29 -19.76
N LEU A 190 -6.28 13.13 -20.03
CA LEU A 190 -7.26 12.95 -21.10
C LEU A 190 -6.83 13.85 -22.25
N VAL A 191 -6.68 13.25 -23.43
CA VAL A 191 -6.27 13.95 -24.64
C VAL A 191 -7.51 14.41 -25.38
N ASN A 192 -7.54 15.69 -25.76
CA ASN A 192 -8.56 16.17 -26.67
C ASN A 192 -8.26 15.64 -28.07
N ASN A 193 -9.15 14.81 -28.61
CA ASN A 193 -8.97 14.19 -29.92
C ASN A 193 -8.96 15.19 -31.09
N GLN A 194 -9.43 16.43 -30.88
CA GLN A 194 -9.44 17.49 -31.90
C GLN A 194 -8.11 18.24 -31.96
N THR A 195 -7.47 18.49 -30.82
CA THR A 195 -6.22 19.28 -30.72
C THR A 195 -4.97 18.38 -30.58
N GLY A 196 -5.13 17.17 -30.05
CA GLY A 196 -4.05 16.26 -29.69
C GLY A 196 -3.38 16.60 -28.34
N GLU A 197 -3.87 17.62 -27.64
CA GLU A 197 -3.29 18.12 -26.40
C GLU A 197 -3.92 17.49 -25.15
N LYS A 198 -3.16 17.48 -24.05
CA LYS A 198 -3.61 17.00 -22.73
C LYS A 198 -4.44 18.09 -22.05
N GLU A 199 -5.73 18.16 -22.37
CA GLU A 199 -6.65 19.22 -21.92
C GLU A 199 -7.63 18.74 -20.83
N GLY A 200 -7.49 17.51 -20.36
CA GLY A 200 -8.28 17.01 -19.25
C GLY A 200 -7.53 15.97 -18.42
N LEU A 201 -8.19 15.54 -17.36
CA LEU A 201 -7.65 14.59 -16.41
C LEU A 201 -8.75 13.67 -15.89
N PHE A 202 -8.47 12.37 -15.90
CA PHE A 202 -9.15 11.37 -15.09
C PHE A 202 -8.43 11.22 -13.75
N LEU A 203 -9.18 11.04 -12.67
CA LEU A 203 -8.64 10.72 -11.36
C LEU A 203 -9.50 9.66 -10.66
N SER A 204 -8.83 8.75 -9.97
CA SER A 204 -9.41 7.74 -9.09
C SER A 204 -8.73 7.86 -7.73
N ILE A 205 -9.53 7.93 -6.67
CA ILE A 205 -9.14 8.19 -5.29
C ILE A 205 -9.68 7.08 -4.40
#